data_AF-A0A2E5Y179-F1
#
_entry.id   AF-A0A2E5Y179-F1
#
_cell.length_a   1.000
_cell.length_b   1.000
_cell.length_c   1.000
_cell.angle_alpha   90.00
_cell.angle_beta   90.00
_cell.angle_gamma   90.00
#
_symmetry.space_group_name_H-M   'P 1'
#
loop_
_entity.id
_entity.type
_entity.pdbx_description
1 polymer ?
#
loop_
_entity_poly.entity_id
_entity_poly.type
_entity_poly.pdbx_seq_one_letter_code
_entity_poly.pdbx_strand_id
1 'polypeptide(L)'
;MKKERPGDYPFTRGIYKNMYCEKLWTMRQYAGFQSASESNKRYKYLIKNGVSGLSVAFDLPTQIGYDSDHDMADGEVGKVGVPISKLSDMRALFEDISLNKISVSMTINSTAAIIIGMYTAIAEKEGISMKKLKGTIQNDILKEYIARGTYIYPPKQSLRIVTDIFEFCENNIPNWNIISISGYHIR
;
A
#
# COMPACT_ATOMS: atom_id res chain seq x y z
N MET A 1 10.68 39.33 13.09
CA MET A 1 10.38 38.15 12.25
C MET A 1 9.03 37.57 12.64
N LYS A 2 8.17 37.24 11.67
CA LYS A 2 6.89 36.55 11.93
C LYS A 2 7.21 35.17 12.47
N LYS A 3 6.69 34.80 13.65
CA LYS A 3 6.98 33.50 14.27
C LYS A 3 6.32 32.39 13.45
N GLU A 4 7.10 31.41 13.01
CA GLU A 4 6.57 30.25 12.28
C GLU A 4 5.54 29.47 13.13
N ARG A 5 4.45 29.05 12.48
CA ARG A 5 3.36 28.28 13.08
C ARG A 5 3.17 26.97 12.35
N PRO A 6 2.80 25.88 13.05
CA PRO A 6 2.40 24.63 12.39
C PRO A 6 1.14 24.88 11.53
N GLY A 7 1.03 24.20 10.39
CA GLY A 7 -0.05 24.39 9.41
C GLY A 7 0.11 25.59 8.48
N ASP A 8 1.13 26.43 8.67
CA ASP A 8 1.47 27.54 7.76
C ASP A 8 2.76 27.19 6.98
N TYR A 9 2.84 27.54 5.69
CA TYR A 9 4.09 27.46 4.91
C TYR A 9 5.22 28.21 5.64
N PRO A 10 6.45 27.65 5.75
CA PRO A 10 6.99 26.48 5.04
C PRO A 10 6.81 25.13 5.75
N PHE A 11 5.88 25.03 6.71
CA PHE A 11 5.54 23.79 7.43
C PHE A 11 6.68 23.16 8.24
N THR A 12 7.77 23.89 8.52
CA THR A 12 8.90 23.45 9.36
C THR A 12 8.45 22.86 10.70
N ARG A 13 7.33 23.36 11.23
CA ARG A 13 6.78 22.99 12.54
C ARG A 13 5.67 21.94 12.49
N GLY A 14 5.33 21.44 11.30
CA GLY A 14 4.26 20.46 11.08
C GLY A 14 3.23 20.93 10.05
N ILE A 15 2.62 19.98 9.36
CA ILE A 15 1.69 20.21 8.25
C ILE A 15 0.26 20.57 8.72
N TYR A 16 -0.08 20.31 9.98
CA TYR A 16 -1.40 20.59 10.55
C TYR A 16 -1.31 21.59 11.69
N LYS A 17 -2.30 22.47 11.83
CA LYS A 17 -2.30 23.54 12.84
C LYS A 17 -2.17 23.04 14.29
N ASN A 18 -2.88 21.97 14.63
CA ASN A 18 -2.94 21.45 16.00
C ASN A 18 -2.16 20.13 16.17
N MET A 19 -1.62 19.56 15.09
CA MET A 19 -0.85 18.31 15.10
C MET A 19 -1.46 17.25 16.03
N TYR A 20 -0.65 16.71 16.95
CA TYR A 20 -1.01 15.63 17.86
C TYR A 20 -1.88 16.06 19.04
N CYS A 21 -2.10 17.36 19.23
CA CYS A 21 -3.10 17.84 20.19
C CYS A 21 -4.53 17.59 19.69
N GLU A 22 -4.72 17.47 18.36
CA GLU A 22 -6.01 17.16 17.75
C GLU A 22 -6.09 15.70 17.28
N LYS A 23 -5.03 15.21 16.61
CA LYS A 23 -5.02 13.85 16.05
C LYS A 23 -3.62 13.24 16.13
N LEU A 24 -3.49 12.12 16.82
CA LEU A 24 -2.25 11.33 16.86
C LEU A 24 -1.87 10.82 15.46
N TRP A 25 -0.60 10.49 15.28
CA TRP A 25 -0.15 9.78 14.08
C TRP A 25 -0.88 8.44 13.96
N THR A 26 -1.00 7.93 12.72
CA THR A 26 -1.56 6.59 12.51
C THR A 26 -0.54 5.56 12.96
N MET A 27 -0.88 4.76 13.98
CA MET A 27 -0.10 3.58 14.31
C MET A 27 -0.35 2.54 13.23
N ARG A 28 0.66 2.32 12.39
CA ARG A 28 0.57 1.44 11.23
C ARG A 28 1.73 0.47 11.23
N GLN A 29 1.45 -0.79 11.54
CA GLN A 29 2.49 -1.83 11.50
C GLN A 29 2.56 -2.46 10.11
N TYR A 30 3.80 -2.64 9.64
CA TYR A 30 4.11 -3.41 8.44
C TYR A 30 3.99 -4.90 8.75
N ALA A 31 3.09 -5.59 8.05
CA ALA A 31 2.80 -6.99 8.30
C ALA A 31 2.34 -7.70 7.02
N GLY A 32 2.68 -8.98 6.95
CA GLY A 32 2.40 -9.87 5.84
C GLY A 32 3.51 -10.91 5.80
N PHE A 33 3.15 -12.18 5.94
CA PHE A 33 4.09 -13.30 5.84
C PHE A 33 3.30 -14.60 5.62
N GLN A 34 3.96 -15.61 5.07
CA GLN A 34 3.40 -16.94 4.86
C GLN A 34 2.25 -16.96 3.85
N SER A 35 0.99 -16.99 4.30
CA SER A 35 -0.19 -17.05 3.41
C SER A 35 -1.12 -15.86 3.61
N ALA A 36 -2.04 -15.65 2.67
CA ALA A 36 -3.07 -14.61 2.80
C ALA A 36 -3.92 -14.80 4.06
N SER A 37 -4.31 -16.03 4.40
CA SER A 37 -5.10 -16.34 5.59
C SER A 37 -4.32 -16.12 6.90
N GLU A 38 -3.03 -16.48 6.97
CA GLU A 38 -2.21 -16.20 8.15
C GLU A 38 -1.96 -14.69 8.33
N SER A 39 -1.72 -13.98 7.22
CA SER A 39 -1.62 -12.53 7.21
C SER A 39 -2.92 -11.85 7.65
N ASN A 40 -4.09 -12.35 7.22
CA ASN A 40 -5.39 -11.87 7.68
C ASN A 40 -5.57 -12.05 9.19
N LYS A 41 -5.22 -13.22 9.75
CA LYS A 41 -5.24 -13.46 11.21
C LYS A 41 -4.38 -12.44 11.95
N ARG A 42 -3.19 -12.15 11.41
CA ARG A 42 -2.29 -11.12 11.96
C ARG A 42 -2.91 -9.73 11.89
N TYR A 43 -3.57 -9.36 10.79
CA TYR A 43 -4.25 -8.07 10.66
C TYR A 43 -5.40 -7.92 11.66
N LYS A 44 -6.26 -8.94 11.79
CA LYS A 44 -7.33 -8.98 12.81
C LYS A 44 -6.78 -8.83 14.22
N TYR A 45 -5.67 -9.51 14.53
CA TYR A 45 -4.97 -9.35 15.82
C TYR A 45 -4.48 -7.90 16.03
N LEU A 46 -3.84 -7.30 15.04
CA LEU A 46 -3.32 -5.93 15.14
C LEU A 46 -4.45 -4.91 15.36
N ILE A 47 -5.55 -5.03 14.60
CA ILE A 47 -6.73 -4.17 14.73
C ILE A 47 -7.33 -4.31 16.14
N LYS A 48 -7.49 -5.54 16.63
CA LYS A 48 -8.00 -5.82 17.99
C LYS A 48 -7.12 -5.18 19.08
N ASN A 49 -5.82 -5.03 18.82
CA ASN A 49 -4.85 -4.42 19.74
C ASN A 49 -4.59 -2.93 19.46
N GLY A 50 -5.48 -2.23 18.75
CA GLY A 50 -5.47 -0.78 18.65
C GLY A 50 -4.70 -0.18 17.47
N VAL A 51 -4.25 -1.00 16.51
CA VAL A 51 -3.69 -0.50 15.25
C VAL A 51 -4.78 0.20 14.44
N SER A 52 -4.54 1.44 14.04
CA SER A 52 -5.50 2.30 13.34
C SER A 52 -5.35 2.29 11.81
N GLY A 53 -4.37 1.56 11.28
CA GLY A 53 -4.22 1.30 9.85
C GLY A 53 -3.31 0.10 9.56
N LEU A 54 -3.54 -0.59 8.46
CA LEU A 54 -2.74 -1.75 8.04
C LEU A 54 -1.63 -1.34 7.07
N SER A 55 -0.49 -2.00 7.09
CA SER A 55 0.49 -1.90 6.01
C SER A 55 0.86 -3.29 5.52
N VAL A 56 0.55 -3.57 4.25
CA VAL A 56 0.69 -4.87 3.61
C VAL A 56 2.10 -5.01 3.05
N ALA A 57 2.78 -6.07 3.48
CA ALA A 57 4.03 -6.54 2.91
C ALA A 57 3.75 -7.67 1.92
N PHE A 58 4.12 -7.51 0.65
CA PHE A 58 3.99 -8.57 -0.37
C PHE A 58 5.28 -9.36 -0.49
N ASP A 59 5.19 -10.63 -0.87
CA ASP A 59 6.37 -11.46 -1.11
C ASP A 59 7.14 -11.01 -2.36
N LEU A 60 8.32 -11.59 -2.59
CA LEU A 60 9.16 -11.20 -3.73
C LEU A 60 8.47 -11.49 -5.08
N PRO A 61 7.92 -12.71 -5.34
CA PRO A 61 7.21 -13.00 -6.59
C PRO A 61 6.10 -12.00 -6.93
N THR A 62 5.24 -11.66 -5.97
CA THR A 62 4.16 -10.67 -6.16
C THR A 62 4.72 -9.29 -6.53
N GLN A 63 5.86 -8.91 -5.96
CA GLN A 63 6.50 -7.61 -6.23
C GLN A 63 7.10 -7.52 -7.64
N ILE A 64 7.65 -8.63 -8.15
CA ILE A 64 8.30 -8.70 -9.46
C ILE A 64 7.43 -9.34 -10.55
N GLY A 65 6.14 -9.58 -10.26
CA GLY A 65 5.13 -9.93 -11.26
C GLY A 65 5.10 -11.40 -11.65
N TYR A 66 5.51 -12.30 -10.76
CA TYR A 66 5.37 -13.74 -10.95
C TYR A 66 4.25 -14.31 -10.09
N ASP A 67 3.51 -15.25 -10.67
CA ASP A 67 2.60 -16.12 -9.93
C ASP A 67 3.38 -17.13 -9.09
N SER A 68 2.71 -17.67 -8.06
CA SER A 68 3.34 -18.55 -7.06
C SER A 68 3.81 -19.89 -7.63
N ASP A 69 3.32 -20.29 -8.81
CA ASP A 69 3.68 -21.52 -9.53
C ASP A 69 4.72 -21.28 -10.65
N HIS A 70 5.20 -20.06 -10.81
CA HIS A 70 6.23 -19.73 -11.79
C HIS A 70 7.61 -20.21 -11.30
N ASP A 71 8.46 -20.76 -12.19
CA ASP A 71 9.79 -21.29 -11.83
C ASP A 71 10.66 -20.27 -11.07
N MET A 72 10.60 -19.00 -11.46
CA MET A 72 11.32 -17.89 -10.80
C MET A 72 10.81 -17.56 -9.37
N ALA A 73 9.66 -18.10 -8.97
CA ALA A 73 9.08 -17.89 -7.64
C ALA A 73 9.53 -18.97 -6.64
N ASP A 74 10.15 -20.06 -7.10
CA ASP A 74 10.54 -21.19 -6.25
C ASP A 74 11.41 -20.73 -5.07
N GLY A 75 11.06 -21.21 -3.87
CA GLY A 75 11.74 -20.85 -2.62
C GLY A 75 11.49 -19.42 -2.09
N GLU A 76 10.75 -18.56 -2.80
CA GLU A 76 10.50 -17.16 -2.41
C GLU A 76 9.04 -16.86 -2.05
N VAL A 77 8.11 -17.76 -2.42
CA VAL A 77 6.67 -17.64 -2.12
C VAL A 77 6.44 -17.51 -0.62
N GLY A 78 5.82 -16.40 -0.20
CA GLY A 78 5.43 -16.16 1.20
C GLY A 78 6.56 -15.92 2.20
N LYS A 79 7.83 -15.88 1.75
CA LYS A 79 9.02 -15.82 2.62
C LYS A 79 9.21 -14.46 3.28
N VAL A 80 9.00 -13.39 2.50
CA VAL A 80 9.26 -11.99 2.93
C VAL A 80 7.99 -11.13 2.96
N GLY A 81 6.84 -11.74 2.69
CA GLY A 81 5.56 -11.05 2.60
C GLY A 81 4.43 -12.01 2.28
N VAL A 82 3.24 -11.48 2.02
CA VAL A 82 2.09 -12.27 1.59
C VAL A 82 2.16 -12.54 0.08
N PRO A 83 1.95 -13.79 -0.38
CA PRO A 83 1.81 -14.11 -1.80
C PRO A 83 0.41 -13.71 -2.29
N ILE A 84 0.34 -13.00 -3.42
CA ILE A 84 -0.91 -12.65 -4.10
C ILE A 84 -0.75 -12.90 -5.59
N SER A 85 -1.34 -14.00 -6.08
CA SER A 85 -1.33 -14.35 -7.51
C SER A 85 -2.71 -14.16 -8.15
N LYS A 86 -3.78 -14.21 -7.34
CA LYS A 86 -5.16 -14.13 -7.83
C LYS A 86 -6.06 -13.34 -6.88
N LEU A 87 -7.22 -12.92 -7.40
CA LEU A 87 -8.21 -12.15 -6.64
C LEU A 87 -8.69 -12.88 -5.37
N SER A 88 -8.73 -14.22 -5.36
CA SER A 88 -9.11 -14.98 -4.16
C SER A 88 -8.11 -14.83 -3.01
N ASP A 89 -6.83 -14.59 -3.30
CA ASP A 89 -5.80 -14.40 -2.28
C ASP A 89 -5.97 -13.03 -1.64
N MET A 90 -6.22 -12.00 -2.46
CA MET A 90 -6.56 -10.66 -2.00
C MET A 90 -7.84 -10.66 -1.15
N ARG A 91 -8.85 -11.47 -1.55
CA ARG A 91 -10.06 -11.67 -0.75
C ARG A 91 -9.76 -12.34 0.59
N ALA A 92 -8.97 -13.42 0.61
CA ALA A 92 -8.58 -14.10 1.84
C ALA A 92 -7.78 -13.17 2.77
N LEU A 93 -6.95 -12.30 2.22
CA LEU A 93 -6.15 -11.34 2.96
C LEU A 93 -7.01 -10.34 3.77
N PHE A 94 -8.17 -9.94 3.21
CA PHE A 94 -9.06 -8.96 3.81
C PHE A 94 -10.40 -9.52 4.30
N GLU A 95 -10.53 -10.84 4.38
CA GLU A 95 -11.74 -11.50 4.89
C GLU A 95 -12.12 -10.98 6.28
N ASP A 96 -13.39 -10.59 6.45
CA ASP A 96 -13.97 -9.91 7.62
C ASP A 96 -13.26 -8.61 8.06
N ILE A 97 -12.55 -7.94 7.15
CA ILE A 97 -11.96 -6.61 7.39
C ILE A 97 -12.71 -5.59 6.53
N SER A 98 -13.50 -4.74 7.18
CA SER A 98 -14.29 -3.68 6.53
C SER A 98 -13.39 -2.60 5.92
N LEU A 99 -13.11 -2.68 4.62
CA LEU A 99 -12.15 -1.81 3.90
C LEU A 99 -12.51 -0.31 3.90
N ASN A 100 -13.78 0.03 4.11
CA ASN A 100 -14.26 1.41 4.27
C ASN A 100 -14.05 2.00 5.68
N LYS A 101 -13.63 1.20 6.65
CA LYS A 101 -13.42 1.63 8.05
C LYS A 101 -11.96 1.73 8.44
N ILE A 102 -11.06 1.06 7.70
CA ILE A 102 -9.64 1.05 7.99
C ILE A 102 -8.84 1.63 6.83
N SER A 103 -7.75 2.34 7.14
CA SER A 103 -6.82 2.77 6.11
C SER A 103 -5.80 1.67 5.82
N VAL A 104 -5.61 1.31 4.55
CA VAL A 104 -4.68 0.26 4.12
C VAL A 104 -3.53 0.86 3.30
N SER A 105 -2.30 0.61 3.71
CA SER A 105 -1.09 0.95 2.95
C SER A 105 -0.57 -0.30 2.27
N MET A 106 -0.15 -0.20 1.01
CA MET A 106 0.39 -1.31 0.22
C MET A 106 1.79 -0.97 -0.27
N THR A 107 2.80 -1.67 0.23
CA THR A 107 4.20 -1.50 -0.17
C THR A 107 4.48 -2.28 -1.44
N ILE A 108 4.01 -1.73 -2.56
CA ILE A 108 4.10 -2.34 -3.89
C ILE A 108 4.41 -1.28 -4.95
N ASN A 109 5.18 -1.65 -5.97
CA ASN A 109 5.70 -0.72 -6.98
C ASN A 109 5.42 -1.22 -8.40
N SER A 110 6.24 -2.10 -8.98
CA SER A 110 6.05 -2.50 -10.39
C SER A 110 4.72 -3.17 -10.71
N THR A 111 4.13 -3.89 -9.75
CA THR A 111 2.79 -4.50 -9.88
C THR A 111 1.69 -3.67 -9.22
N ALA A 112 1.95 -2.40 -8.89
CA ALA A 112 1.01 -1.53 -8.18
C ALA A 112 -0.36 -1.42 -8.87
N ALA A 113 -0.38 -1.30 -10.20
CA ALA A 113 -1.62 -1.22 -10.98
C ALA A 113 -2.48 -2.49 -10.85
N ILE A 114 -1.85 -3.66 -10.79
CA ILE A 114 -2.53 -4.94 -10.63
C ILE A 114 -3.09 -5.04 -9.21
N ILE A 115 -2.27 -4.76 -8.21
CA ILE A 115 -2.67 -4.85 -6.80
C ILE A 115 -3.78 -3.87 -6.44
N ILE A 116 -3.73 -2.62 -6.92
CA ILE A 116 -4.83 -1.68 -6.68
C ILE A 116 -6.10 -2.10 -7.41
N GLY A 117 -5.99 -2.67 -8.62
CA GLY A 117 -7.13 -3.24 -9.35
C GLY A 117 -7.78 -4.40 -8.59
N MET A 118 -6.99 -5.32 -8.03
CA MET A 118 -7.52 -6.39 -7.17
C MET A 118 -8.17 -5.83 -5.90
N TYR A 119 -7.53 -4.84 -5.27
CA TYR A 119 -8.04 -4.20 -4.05
C TYR A 119 -9.38 -3.48 -4.27
N THR A 120 -9.55 -2.78 -5.40
CA THR A 120 -10.82 -2.14 -5.73
C THR A 120 -11.89 -3.15 -6.14
N ALA A 121 -11.52 -4.22 -6.85
CA ALA A 121 -12.44 -5.29 -7.23
C ALA A 121 -13.03 -6.02 -6.01
N ILE A 122 -12.23 -6.27 -4.96
CA ILE A 122 -12.77 -6.86 -3.72
C ILE A 122 -13.72 -5.89 -3.00
N ALA A 123 -13.40 -4.59 -2.97
CA ALA A 123 -14.26 -3.58 -2.36
C ALA A 123 -15.61 -3.49 -3.07
N GLU A 124 -15.60 -3.48 -4.40
CA GLU A 124 -16.83 -3.47 -5.21
C GLU A 124 -17.68 -4.72 -4.96
N LYS A 125 -17.06 -5.90 -4.89
CA LYS A 125 -17.74 -7.17 -4.58
C LYS A 125 -18.40 -7.19 -3.20
N GLU A 126 -17.86 -6.43 -2.25
CA GLU A 126 -18.42 -6.23 -0.91
C GLU A 126 -19.45 -5.07 -0.84
N GLY A 127 -19.81 -4.46 -1.98
CA GLY A 127 -20.73 -3.32 -2.03
C GLY A 127 -20.13 -2.04 -1.47
N ILE A 128 -18.80 -1.96 -1.33
CA ILE A 128 -18.08 -0.80 -0.84
C ILE A 128 -17.74 0.11 -2.02
N SER A 129 -18.37 1.29 -2.06
CA SER A 129 -17.98 2.34 -3.01
C SER A 129 -16.51 2.69 -2.87
N MET A 130 -15.78 2.71 -3.99
CA MET A 130 -14.34 3.07 -4.03
C MET A 130 -14.05 4.42 -3.38
N LYS A 131 -15.00 5.37 -3.42
CA LYS A 131 -14.89 6.68 -2.76
C LYS A 131 -14.70 6.61 -1.25
N LYS A 132 -15.09 5.50 -0.62
CA LYS A 132 -14.93 5.26 0.83
C LYS A 132 -13.60 4.60 1.19
N LEU A 133 -12.83 4.13 0.22
CA LEU A 133 -11.51 3.54 0.45
C LEU A 133 -10.53 4.64 0.87
N LYS A 134 -9.70 4.32 1.86
CA LYS A 134 -8.63 5.19 2.36
C LYS A 134 -7.36 4.38 2.41
N GLY A 135 -6.27 4.93 1.93
CA GLY A 135 -5.04 4.15 1.88
C GLY A 135 -3.90 4.83 1.16
N THR A 136 -2.87 4.05 0.93
CA THR A 136 -1.66 4.47 0.25
C THR A 136 -1.15 3.32 -0.59
N ILE A 137 -0.73 3.60 -1.81
CA ILE A 137 0.09 2.68 -2.59
C ILE A 137 1.49 3.29 -2.71
N GLN A 138 2.55 2.48 -2.56
CA GLN A 138 3.90 3.03 -2.58
C GLN A 138 4.24 3.65 -3.94
N ASN A 139 4.07 2.90 -5.03
CA ASN A 139 4.07 3.40 -6.41
C ASN A 139 5.24 4.34 -6.76
N ASP A 140 6.39 4.17 -6.10
CA ASP A 140 7.60 4.95 -6.32
C ASP A 140 8.60 4.06 -7.05
N ILE A 141 8.56 4.11 -8.39
CA ILE A 141 9.41 3.26 -9.22
C ILE A 141 10.85 3.78 -9.30
N LEU A 142 11.10 5.07 -9.13
CA LEU A 142 12.44 5.63 -9.32
C LEU A 142 13.43 5.04 -8.31
N LYS A 143 13.01 4.89 -7.05
CA LYS A 143 13.83 4.23 -6.02
C LYS A 143 14.05 2.73 -6.28
N GLU A 144 13.22 2.07 -7.09
CA GLU A 144 13.44 0.66 -7.46
C GLU A 144 14.70 0.51 -8.30
N TYR A 145 14.92 1.41 -9.26
CA TYR A 145 16.12 1.39 -10.10
C TYR A 145 17.38 1.80 -9.34
N ILE A 146 17.25 2.66 -8.33
CA ILE A 146 18.40 3.24 -7.63
C ILE A 146 18.86 2.36 -6.46
N ALA A 147 17.94 1.75 -5.71
CA ALA A 147 18.28 1.13 -4.42
C ALA A 147 17.57 -0.19 -4.11
N ARG A 148 16.31 -0.38 -4.52
CA ARG A 148 15.48 -1.49 -4.02
C ARG A 148 15.42 -2.72 -4.94
N GLY A 149 15.52 -2.54 -6.26
CA GLY A 149 15.70 -3.62 -7.22
C GLY A 149 14.46 -4.42 -7.63
N THR A 150 13.24 -4.09 -7.19
CA THR A 150 12.03 -4.85 -7.58
C THR A 150 11.31 -4.21 -8.77
N TYR A 151 12.05 -3.85 -9.82
CA TYR A 151 11.49 -3.30 -11.06
C TYR A 151 11.23 -4.39 -12.11
N ILE A 152 10.20 -4.21 -12.94
CA ILE A 152 9.85 -5.14 -14.03
C ILE A 152 10.14 -4.52 -15.40
N TYR A 153 9.61 -3.32 -15.65
CA TYR A 153 9.67 -2.68 -16.96
C TYR A 153 10.83 -1.68 -17.05
N PRO A 154 11.19 -1.19 -18.26
CA PRO A 154 12.12 -0.06 -18.38
C PRO A 154 11.52 1.24 -17.81
N PRO A 155 12.35 2.24 -17.42
CA PRO A 155 11.89 3.41 -16.67
C PRO A 155 10.73 4.20 -17.31
N LYS A 156 10.74 4.38 -18.63
CA LYS A 156 9.70 5.15 -19.34
C LYS A 156 8.32 4.50 -19.21
N GLN A 157 8.24 3.19 -19.40
CA GLN A 157 7.00 2.42 -19.32
C GLN A 157 6.51 2.35 -17.87
N SER A 158 7.42 2.16 -16.91
CA SER A 158 7.05 2.17 -15.51
C SER A 158 6.49 3.52 -15.05
N LEU A 159 7.10 4.63 -15.48
CA LEU A 159 6.59 5.98 -15.16
C LEU A 159 5.20 6.23 -15.76
N ARG A 160 4.93 5.71 -16.96
CA ARG A 160 3.58 5.75 -17.53
C ARG A 160 2.57 5.03 -16.62
N ILE A 161 2.90 3.82 -16.15
CA ILE A 161 2.00 3.08 -15.24
C ILE A 161 1.76 3.87 -13.94
N VAL A 162 2.81 4.50 -13.39
CA VAL A 162 2.70 5.37 -12.21
C VAL A 162 1.68 6.50 -12.47
N THR A 163 1.76 7.17 -13.62
CA THR A 163 0.82 8.25 -13.97
C THR A 163 -0.60 7.75 -14.27
N ASP A 164 -0.74 6.58 -14.87
CA ASP A 164 -2.06 5.96 -15.11
C ASP A 164 -2.75 5.63 -13.77
N ILE A 165 -1.99 5.21 -12.76
CA ILE A 165 -2.50 5.01 -11.39
C ILE A 165 -2.94 6.36 -10.77
N PHE A 166 -2.22 7.45 -11.03
CA PHE A 166 -2.60 8.78 -10.53
C PHE A 166 -3.97 9.18 -11.06
N GLU A 167 -4.14 9.13 -12.38
CA GLU A 167 -5.41 9.46 -13.05
C GLU A 167 -6.56 8.57 -12.56
N PHE A 168 -6.32 7.25 -12.47
CA PHE A 168 -7.35 6.32 -11.97
C PHE A 168 -7.77 6.65 -10.54
N CYS A 169 -6.82 6.87 -9.63
CA CYS A 169 -7.13 7.14 -8.23
C CYS A 169 -7.80 8.51 -8.04
N GLU A 170 -7.37 9.54 -8.75
CA GLU A 170 -7.97 10.87 -8.69
C GLU A 170 -9.45 10.84 -9.08
N ASN A 171 -9.79 10.09 -10.13
CA ASN A 171 -11.16 9.99 -10.62
C ASN A 171 -12.06 9.06 -9.79
N ASN A 172 -11.51 8.02 -9.15
CA ASN A 172 -12.31 6.93 -8.56
C ASN A 172 -12.14 6.76 -7.04
N ILE A 173 -10.97 7.12 -6.49
CA ILE A 173 -10.58 6.89 -5.08
C ILE A 173 -10.04 8.19 -4.46
N PRO A 174 -10.85 9.24 -4.29
CA PRO A 174 -10.40 10.58 -3.89
C PRO A 174 -9.68 10.66 -2.52
N ASN A 175 -9.80 9.63 -1.68
CA ASN A 175 -9.13 9.56 -0.37
C ASN A 175 -7.89 8.63 -0.38
N TRP A 176 -7.33 8.36 -1.55
CA TRP A 176 -6.15 7.51 -1.74
C TRP A 176 -4.88 8.34 -1.90
N ASN A 177 -3.84 8.00 -1.14
CA ASN A 177 -2.51 8.55 -1.37
C ASN A 177 -1.85 7.77 -2.53
N ILE A 178 -1.79 8.40 -3.69
CA ILE A 178 -1.42 7.78 -4.98
C ILE A 178 0.06 7.39 -5.11
N ILE A 179 0.92 7.92 -4.24
CA ILE A 179 2.35 7.64 -4.19
C ILE A 179 2.89 7.89 -2.77
N SER A 180 3.91 7.12 -2.40
CA SER A 180 4.75 7.39 -1.24
C SER A 180 6.21 7.53 -1.70
N ILE A 181 6.62 8.78 -1.98
CA ILE A 181 7.99 9.10 -2.39
C ILE A 181 8.94 8.75 -1.24
N SER A 182 9.83 7.78 -1.49
CA SER A 182 10.45 6.97 -0.45
C SER A 182 11.96 7.19 -0.33
N GLY A 183 12.40 7.90 0.72
CA GLY A 183 13.82 7.99 1.09
C GLY A 183 14.34 6.80 1.91
N TYR A 184 13.45 5.97 2.47
CA TYR A 184 13.83 4.89 3.40
C TYR A 184 14.79 3.85 2.81
N HIS A 185 14.60 3.47 1.54
CA HIS A 185 15.38 2.41 0.89
C HIS A 185 16.74 2.91 0.37
N ILE A 186 16.93 4.22 0.26
CA ILE A 186 18.17 4.84 -0.23
C ILE A 186 19.20 4.97 0.90
N ARG A 187 18.73 5.04 2.15
CA ARG A 187 19.57 5.21 3.35
C ARG A 187 20.13 3.89 3.82
#